data_AF-A0A1R3RU80-F1
#
_entry.id   AF-A0A1R3RU80-F1
#
_cell.length_a   1.000
_cell.length_b   1.000
_cell.length_c   1.000
_cell.angle_alpha   90.00
_cell.angle_beta   90.00
_cell.angle_gamma   90.00
#
_symmetry.space_group_name_H-M   'P 1'
#
loop_
_entity.id
_entity.type
_entity.pdbx_description
1 polymer ?
#
loop_
_entity_poly.entity_id
_entity_poly.type
_entity_poly.pdbx_seq_one_letter_code
_entity_poly.pdbx_strand_id
1 'polypeptide(L)'
;MLIQNRANADFDGDLDSAFPLTFGPGLPGSGRNETDAWNYFHTNSVDKDDDGNYLVSARNVAALFKINGTSGEIIWQLGGLHGGSDFEIAPEDGFGFEHHARFRGRRDNGNIEIVSLFDNGAHSAPIQTNPFSRARVYELDHRKGTAKAIRTYAAPDGLSAHTQGSVQILPNENVFENWGQAGAITEFDYNGKVLFHSYLDSAPYGVDVQSYRGFRYNWTGRPAEEPAVAALQSRKHGGVDVYVSWNGDTETTAWRFYAQSDGSETAHWLGEVDRDGFETFASFRDVSINEDTVIIAEAVAEGDRVLDKTKVFLVSLP
;
A
#
# COMPACT_ATOMS: atom_id res chain seq x y z
N MET A 1 -17.09 -5.58 -17.75
CA MET A 1 -17.16 -7.02 -18.03
C MET A 1 -18.39 -7.53 -17.29
N LEU A 2 -19.53 -7.66 -17.99
CA LEU A 2 -20.68 -8.35 -17.43
C LEU A 2 -20.31 -9.83 -17.42
N ILE A 3 -20.19 -10.44 -16.24
CA ILE A 3 -20.12 -11.89 -16.11
C ILE A 3 -21.50 -12.38 -16.54
N GLN A 4 -21.65 -12.73 -17.82
CA GLN A 4 -22.84 -13.39 -18.33
C GLN A 4 -22.72 -14.88 -18.06
N ASN A 5 -23.85 -15.43 -17.61
CA ASN A 5 -24.00 -16.74 -17.00
C ASN A 5 -23.93 -17.91 -18.03
N ARG A 6 -23.37 -19.04 -17.54
CA ARG A 6 -23.42 -20.45 -18.03
C ARG A 6 -22.30 -20.94 -18.98
N ALA A 7 -21.77 -22.17 -18.83
CA ALA A 7 -22.39 -23.41 -18.35
C ALA A 7 -21.45 -24.35 -17.55
N ASN A 8 -21.78 -24.58 -16.27
CA ASN A 8 -21.86 -25.91 -15.59
C ASN A 8 -22.03 -25.84 -14.06
N ALA A 9 -22.08 -24.65 -13.48
CA ALA A 9 -22.81 -24.36 -12.25
C ALA A 9 -23.43 -22.97 -12.43
N ASP A 10 -24.73 -22.81 -12.17
CA ASP A 10 -25.38 -21.51 -12.24
C ASP A 10 -24.88 -20.67 -11.07
N PHE A 11 -24.09 -19.61 -11.35
CA PHE A 11 -23.88 -18.59 -10.33
C PHE A 11 -25.23 -17.89 -10.12
N ASP A 12 -25.83 -18.14 -8.97
CA ASP A 12 -27.06 -17.51 -8.53
C ASP A 12 -26.67 -16.52 -7.44
N GLY A 13 -26.69 -15.23 -7.79
CA GLY A 13 -26.33 -14.18 -6.85
C GLY A 13 -27.11 -14.26 -5.54
N ASP A 14 -28.33 -14.82 -5.51
CA ASP A 14 -29.14 -14.86 -4.30
C ASP A 14 -28.74 -16.02 -3.37
N LEU A 15 -28.14 -17.07 -3.95
CA LEU A 15 -27.65 -18.24 -3.21
C LEU A 15 -26.17 -18.13 -2.87
N ASP A 16 -25.39 -17.49 -3.73
CA ASP A 16 -23.93 -17.45 -3.64
C ASP A 16 -23.41 -16.19 -2.92
N SER A 17 -24.15 -15.09 -2.97
CA SER A 17 -23.81 -13.88 -2.20
C SER A 17 -23.99 -14.15 -0.70
N ALA A 18 -23.02 -13.69 0.10
CA ALA A 18 -23.14 -13.58 1.55
C ALA A 18 -24.33 -12.71 2.00
N PHE A 19 -24.91 -11.96 1.07
CA PHE A 19 -26.03 -11.06 1.27
C PHE A 19 -27.07 -11.29 0.16
N PRO A 20 -28.06 -12.17 0.40
CA PRO A 20 -29.16 -12.37 -0.54
C PRO A 20 -29.96 -11.07 -0.74
N LEU A 21 -30.78 -10.96 -1.79
CA LEU A 21 -31.68 -9.82 -2.03
C LEU A 21 -32.62 -9.56 -0.85
N THR A 22 -32.92 -10.61 -0.07
CA THR A 22 -33.73 -10.54 1.14
C THR A 22 -33.02 -9.90 2.34
N PHE A 23 -31.71 -9.62 2.24
CA PHE A 23 -30.94 -8.96 3.29
C PHE A 23 -31.46 -7.55 3.63
N GLY A 24 -32.15 -6.90 2.68
CA GLY A 24 -32.85 -5.64 2.90
C GLY A 24 -32.02 -4.39 2.53
N PRO A 25 -32.52 -3.20 2.85
CA PRO A 25 -31.85 -1.94 2.51
C PRO A 25 -30.57 -1.72 3.33
N GLY A 26 -29.58 -1.03 2.77
CA GLY A 26 -28.28 -0.77 3.40
C GLY A 26 -27.12 -1.34 2.58
N LEU A 27 -26.00 -1.70 3.19
CA LEU A 27 -24.96 -2.47 2.50
C LEU A 27 -25.34 -3.96 2.52
N PRO A 28 -25.40 -4.67 1.37
CA PRO A 28 -24.91 -4.29 0.04
C PRO A 28 -25.98 -3.84 -0.97
N GLY A 29 -27.15 -3.42 -0.51
CA GLY A 29 -28.21 -2.80 -1.33
C GLY A 29 -29.39 -3.73 -1.56
N SER A 30 -30.61 -3.19 -1.70
CA SER A 30 -31.83 -4.01 -1.83
C SER A 30 -32.17 -4.44 -3.26
N GLY A 31 -31.51 -3.87 -4.27
CA GLY A 31 -31.76 -4.16 -5.68
C GLY A 31 -33.07 -3.60 -6.23
N ARG A 32 -33.77 -2.74 -5.47
CA ARG A 32 -35.12 -2.24 -5.83
C ARG A 32 -35.10 -1.03 -6.76
N ASN A 33 -34.01 -0.28 -6.83
CA ASN A 33 -33.83 0.86 -7.72
C ASN A 33 -32.34 1.13 -7.98
N GLU A 34 -32.04 2.04 -8.91
CA GLU A 34 -30.69 2.39 -9.37
C GLU A 34 -29.80 3.01 -8.28
N THR A 35 -30.39 3.67 -7.28
CA THR A 35 -29.66 4.27 -6.15
C THR A 35 -29.40 3.27 -5.01
N ASP A 36 -30.03 2.10 -5.07
CA ASP A 36 -29.93 1.02 -4.09
C ASP A 36 -29.76 -0.33 -4.81
N ALA A 37 -28.89 -0.32 -5.83
CA ALA A 37 -28.57 -1.50 -6.61
C ALA A 37 -27.90 -2.56 -5.72
N TRP A 38 -28.31 -3.81 -5.88
CA TRP A 38 -27.78 -4.91 -5.10
C TRP A 38 -26.37 -5.28 -5.56
N ASN A 39 -25.42 -5.14 -4.65
CA ASN A 39 -24.01 -5.39 -4.87
C ASN A 39 -23.65 -6.83 -4.48
N TYR A 40 -24.21 -7.81 -5.19
CA TYR A 40 -24.06 -9.23 -4.87
C TYR A 40 -22.61 -9.74 -5.03
N PHE A 41 -21.85 -9.19 -5.97
CA PHE A 41 -20.52 -9.72 -6.32
C PHE A 41 -19.39 -8.91 -5.68
N HIS A 42 -19.49 -7.58 -5.73
CA HIS A 42 -18.47 -6.63 -5.26
C HIS A 42 -17.04 -7.00 -5.70
N THR A 43 -16.75 -6.86 -6.99
CA THR A 43 -15.39 -7.07 -7.50
C THR A 43 -14.45 -5.99 -6.96
N ASN A 44 -13.31 -6.39 -6.39
CA ASN A 44 -12.31 -5.44 -5.89
C ASN A 44 -10.90 -5.65 -6.44
N SER A 45 -10.63 -6.78 -7.10
CA SER A 45 -9.33 -7.07 -7.70
C SER A 45 -9.45 -8.01 -8.89
N VAL A 46 -8.56 -7.77 -9.85
CA VAL A 46 -8.34 -8.62 -11.02
C VAL A 46 -6.84 -8.73 -11.27
N ASP A 47 -6.40 -9.92 -11.64
CA ASP A 47 -5.03 -10.20 -12.04
C ASP A 47 -5.03 -11.14 -13.24
N LYS A 48 -4.09 -10.94 -14.18
CA LYS A 48 -3.97 -11.79 -15.36
C LYS A 48 -2.84 -12.79 -15.16
N ASP A 49 -3.08 -14.06 -15.44
CA ASP A 49 -2.03 -15.08 -15.37
C ASP A 49 -1.20 -15.17 -16.65
N ASP A 50 -0.25 -16.11 -16.64
CA ASP A 50 0.67 -16.39 -17.74
C ASP A 50 0.02 -17.01 -18.98
N ASP A 51 -1.16 -17.64 -18.84
CA ASP A 51 -1.97 -18.15 -19.96
C ASP A 51 -2.99 -17.12 -20.49
N GLY A 52 -3.06 -15.96 -19.85
CA GLY A 52 -3.97 -14.88 -20.19
C GLY A 52 -5.38 -15.00 -19.63
N ASN A 53 -5.60 -15.90 -18.67
CA ASN A 53 -6.82 -16.00 -17.88
C ASN A 53 -6.82 -14.98 -16.73
N TYR A 54 -7.99 -14.72 -16.16
CA TYR A 54 -8.18 -13.69 -15.14
C TYR A 54 -8.52 -14.31 -13.78
N LEU A 55 -7.78 -13.96 -12.74
CA LEU A 55 -8.14 -14.19 -11.35
C LEU A 55 -8.94 -12.98 -10.86
N VAL A 56 -10.17 -13.20 -10.40
CA VAL A 56 -11.10 -12.15 -9.97
C VAL A 56 -11.54 -12.42 -8.54
N SER A 57 -11.47 -11.41 -7.67
CA SER A 57 -12.02 -11.49 -6.31
C SER A 57 -13.44 -10.97 -6.28
N ALA A 58 -14.32 -11.71 -5.59
CA ALA A 58 -15.73 -11.40 -5.39
C ALA A 58 -15.99 -11.29 -3.89
N ARG A 59 -15.76 -10.09 -3.35
CA ARG A 59 -15.79 -9.83 -1.90
C ARG A 59 -17.09 -10.28 -1.25
N ASN A 60 -18.23 -10.04 -1.91
CA ASN A 60 -19.53 -10.34 -1.32
C ASN A 60 -19.96 -11.81 -1.52
N VAL A 61 -19.17 -12.60 -2.24
CA VAL A 61 -19.27 -14.07 -2.30
C VAL A 61 -18.28 -14.73 -1.33
N ALA A 62 -17.23 -13.99 -0.91
CA ALA A 62 -16.07 -14.51 -0.19
C ALA A 62 -15.32 -15.58 -1.00
N ALA A 63 -15.13 -15.32 -2.29
CA ALA A 63 -14.57 -16.26 -3.24
C ALA A 63 -13.68 -15.60 -4.31
N LEU A 64 -12.71 -16.37 -4.79
CA LEU A 64 -11.95 -16.06 -6.00
C LEU A 64 -12.44 -16.91 -7.16
N PHE A 65 -12.52 -16.30 -8.33
CA PHE A 65 -12.88 -16.97 -9.59
C PHE A 65 -11.72 -16.87 -10.56
N LYS A 66 -11.36 -18.00 -11.17
CA LYS A 66 -10.50 -18.02 -12.34
C LYS A 66 -11.36 -18.07 -13.59
N ILE A 67 -11.17 -17.13 -14.50
CA ILE A 67 -11.99 -16.96 -15.69
C ILE A 67 -11.10 -17.10 -16.93
N ASN A 68 -11.52 -17.94 -17.87
CA ASN A 68 -10.83 -18.11 -19.13
C ASN A 68 -10.79 -16.78 -19.89
N GLY A 69 -9.60 -16.34 -20.30
CA GLY A 69 -9.39 -15.03 -20.92
C GLY A 69 -10.00 -14.88 -22.32
N THR A 70 -10.38 -15.99 -22.96
CA THR A 70 -10.93 -16.03 -24.31
C THR A 70 -12.42 -16.39 -24.31
N SER A 71 -12.81 -17.48 -23.64
CA SER A 71 -14.21 -17.94 -23.62
C SER A 71 -15.06 -17.20 -22.57
N GLY A 72 -14.43 -16.64 -21.52
CA GLY A 72 -15.15 -16.07 -20.38
C GLY A 72 -15.73 -17.11 -19.42
N GLU A 73 -15.48 -18.40 -19.64
CA GLU A 73 -15.92 -19.48 -18.77
C GLU A 73 -15.15 -19.49 -17.45
N ILE A 74 -15.82 -19.86 -16.36
CA ILE A 74 -15.16 -20.10 -15.07
C ILE A 74 -14.35 -21.40 -15.19
N ILE A 75 -13.06 -21.30 -14.90
CA ILE A 75 -12.13 -22.44 -14.84
C ILE A 75 -12.23 -23.12 -13.48
N TRP A 76 -12.23 -22.32 -12.40
CA TRP A 76 -12.43 -22.79 -11.03
C TRP A 76 -12.86 -21.65 -10.11
N GLN A 77 -13.47 -22.01 -8.98
CA GLN A 77 -13.78 -21.18 -7.83
C GLN A 77 -12.99 -21.65 -6.60
N LEU A 78 -12.39 -20.70 -5.88
CA LEU A 78 -11.78 -20.93 -4.56
C LEU A 78 -12.58 -20.17 -3.50
N GLY A 79 -13.03 -20.89 -2.46
CA GLY A 79 -13.82 -20.29 -1.38
C GLY A 79 -15.30 -20.16 -1.74
N GLY A 80 -15.99 -19.24 -1.06
CA GLY A 80 -17.45 -19.08 -1.12
C GLY A 80 -18.09 -19.29 0.25
N LEU A 81 -18.77 -18.27 0.78
CA LEU A 81 -19.40 -18.33 2.10
C LEU A 81 -20.50 -19.40 2.18
N HIS A 82 -21.15 -19.68 1.05
CA HIS A 82 -22.25 -20.64 0.92
C HIS A 82 -21.87 -21.91 0.16
N GLY A 83 -20.57 -22.12 -0.11
CA GLY A 83 -20.05 -23.27 -0.87
C GLY A 83 -19.66 -22.92 -2.31
N GLY A 84 -19.57 -23.94 -3.16
CA GLY A 84 -19.20 -23.79 -4.59
C GLY A 84 -17.70 -23.84 -4.87
N SER A 85 -16.84 -23.95 -3.85
CA SER A 85 -15.40 -24.13 -4.04
C SER A 85 -15.11 -25.45 -4.77
N ASP A 86 -14.30 -25.39 -5.83
CA ASP A 86 -13.76 -26.57 -6.53
C ASP A 86 -12.62 -27.24 -5.75
N PHE A 87 -12.22 -26.64 -4.63
CA PHE A 87 -11.18 -27.13 -3.74
C PHE A 87 -11.72 -27.41 -2.35
N GLU A 88 -11.30 -28.53 -1.76
CA GLU A 88 -11.40 -28.79 -0.33
C GLU A 88 -10.46 -27.84 0.42
N ILE A 89 -11.00 -27.14 1.42
CA ILE A 89 -10.29 -26.16 2.24
C ILE A 89 -10.52 -26.52 3.71
N ALA A 90 -9.44 -26.68 4.47
CA ALA A 90 -9.55 -26.90 5.91
C ALA A 90 -10.10 -25.64 6.62
N PRO A 91 -10.82 -25.75 7.75
CA PRO A 91 -11.40 -24.59 8.44
C PRO A 91 -10.39 -23.48 8.77
N GLU A 92 -9.17 -23.83 9.17
CA GLU A 92 -8.06 -22.90 9.43
C GLU A 92 -7.55 -22.19 8.17
N ASP A 93 -7.79 -22.80 7.01
CA ASP A 93 -7.42 -22.32 5.68
C ASP A 93 -8.54 -21.46 5.06
N GLY A 94 -9.72 -21.36 5.66
CA GLY A 94 -10.79 -20.47 5.21
C GLY A 94 -10.42 -18.99 5.26
N PHE A 95 -11.03 -18.20 4.37
CA PHE A 95 -10.92 -16.74 4.30
C PHE A 95 -12.31 -16.13 4.03
N GLY A 96 -12.45 -14.82 4.15
CA GLY A 96 -13.66 -14.15 3.70
C GLY A 96 -13.53 -12.65 3.49
N PHE A 97 -14.41 -12.14 2.61
CA PHE A 97 -14.50 -10.73 2.25
C PHE A 97 -13.18 -10.15 1.73
N GLU A 98 -12.41 -11.00 1.05
CA GLU A 98 -11.02 -10.79 0.68
C GLU A 98 -10.82 -9.66 -0.32
N HIS A 99 -9.59 -9.14 -0.36
CA HIS A 99 -9.14 -8.14 -1.32
C HIS A 99 -7.79 -8.54 -1.93
N HIS A 100 -7.47 -7.87 -3.04
CA HIS A 100 -6.14 -7.90 -3.66
C HIS A 100 -5.62 -9.31 -3.95
N ALA A 101 -6.49 -10.15 -4.51
CA ALA A 101 -6.10 -11.45 -5.01
C ALA A 101 -5.11 -11.30 -6.19
N ARG A 102 -4.01 -12.06 -6.15
CA ARG A 102 -2.94 -12.02 -7.15
C ARG A 102 -2.46 -13.41 -7.49
N PHE A 103 -2.25 -13.64 -8.78
CA PHE A 103 -1.58 -14.84 -9.28
C PHE A 103 -0.09 -14.74 -8.99
N ARG A 104 0.51 -15.81 -8.46
CA ARG A 104 1.92 -15.85 -8.06
C ARG A 104 2.73 -16.90 -8.80
N GLY A 105 2.16 -17.48 -9.85
CA GLY A 105 2.81 -18.48 -10.69
C GLY A 105 2.30 -19.88 -10.44
N ARG A 106 2.83 -20.80 -11.25
CA ARG A 106 2.53 -22.23 -11.19
C ARG A 106 3.80 -23.05 -11.11
N ARG A 107 3.67 -24.28 -10.62
CA ARG A 107 4.72 -25.29 -10.61
C ARG A 107 4.12 -26.63 -10.99
N ASP A 108 4.99 -27.63 -11.12
CA ASP A 108 4.59 -29.01 -11.44
C ASP A 108 3.69 -29.10 -12.69
N ASN A 109 4.17 -28.48 -13.78
CA ASN A 109 3.47 -28.41 -15.07
C ASN A 109 2.05 -27.84 -14.99
N GLY A 110 1.81 -26.88 -14.09
CA GLY A 110 0.51 -26.23 -13.93
C GLY A 110 -0.41 -26.88 -12.91
N ASN A 111 -0.05 -28.06 -12.37
CA ASN A 111 -0.87 -28.76 -11.38
C ASN A 111 -0.93 -28.04 -10.03
N ILE A 112 0.09 -27.25 -9.71
CA ILE A 112 0.14 -26.43 -8.51
C ILE A 112 0.09 -24.96 -8.91
N GLU A 113 -0.95 -24.24 -8.47
CA GLU A 113 -1.09 -22.79 -8.65
C GLU A 113 -0.91 -22.08 -7.30
N ILE A 114 -0.17 -20.97 -7.30
CA ILE A 114 0.03 -20.14 -6.11
C ILE A 114 -0.73 -18.84 -6.28
N VAL A 115 -1.52 -18.47 -5.28
CA VAL A 115 -2.20 -17.17 -5.22
C VAL A 115 -1.94 -16.49 -3.88
N SER A 116 -1.96 -15.18 -3.85
CA SER A 116 -2.00 -14.43 -2.58
C SER A 116 -3.25 -13.59 -2.49
N LEU A 117 -3.77 -13.39 -1.29
CA LEU A 117 -4.92 -12.52 -1.03
C LEU A 117 -4.82 -11.87 0.35
N PHE A 118 -5.45 -10.72 0.49
CA PHE A 118 -5.70 -10.08 1.77
C PHE A 118 -7.03 -10.61 2.30
N ASP A 119 -6.99 -11.42 3.37
CA ASP A 119 -8.17 -11.95 4.03
C ASP A 119 -8.64 -10.94 5.08
N ASN A 120 -9.70 -10.19 4.75
CA ASN A 120 -10.29 -9.24 5.68
C ASN A 120 -10.85 -9.95 6.91
N GLY A 121 -11.48 -11.11 6.73
CA GLY A 121 -12.11 -11.87 7.82
C GLY A 121 -13.38 -11.23 8.38
N ALA A 122 -13.76 -10.03 7.93
CA ALA A 122 -14.91 -9.28 8.39
C ALA A 122 -15.49 -8.38 7.29
N HIS A 123 -16.77 -8.06 7.39
CA HIS A 123 -17.48 -7.13 6.53
C HIS A 123 -17.95 -5.89 7.30
N SER A 124 -18.29 -4.80 6.59
CA SER A 124 -18.94 -3.62 7.19
C SER A 124 -20.37 -3.87 7.68
N ALA A 125 -20.96 -4.96 7.23
CA ALA A 125 -22.21 -5.52 7.73
C ALA A 125 -21.84 -6.54 8.83
N PRO A 126 -22.73 -6.89 9.76
CA PRO A 126 -22.41 -7.69 10.94
C PRO A 126 -22.18 -9.18 10.62
N ILE A 127 -21.27 -9.48 9.70
CA ILE A 127 -20.80 -10.81 9.34
C ILE A 127 -19.28 -10.84 9.48
N GLN A 128 -18.78 -11.84 10.18
CA GLN A 128 -17.38 -12.01 10.49
C GLN A 128 -17.02 -13.49 10.44
N THR A 129 -15.97 -13.81 9.69
CA THR A 129 -15.42 -15.17 9.54
C THR A 129 -14.13 -15.34 10.34
N ASN A 130 -13.43 -14.25 10.70
CA ASN A 130 -12.22 -14.27 11.52
C ASN A 130 -12.14 -13.05 12.45
N PRO A 131 -11.61 -13.18 13.69
CA PRO A 131 -11.40 -12.05 14.60
C PRO A 131 -10.48 -10.94 14.08
N PHE A 132 -9.52 -11.25 13.20
CA PHE A 132 -8.55 -10.29 12.69
C PHE A 132 -8.21 -10.57 11.21
N SER A 133 -7.74 -9.55 10.51
CA SER A 133 -7.33 -9.68 9.11
C SER A 133 -5.98 -10.38 8.99
N ARG A 134 -5.75 -11.02 7.84
CA ARG A 134 -4.57 -11.83 7.56
C ARG A 134 -4.09 -11.63 6.13
N ALA A 135 -2.78 -11.58 5.94
CA ALA A 135 -2.20 -11.81 4.63
C ALA A 135 -2.06 -13.31 4.38
N ARG A 136 -2.43 -13.78 3.20
CA ARG A 136 -2.47 -15.21 2.90
C ARG A 136 -1.80 -15.51 1.56
N VAL A 137 -1.06 -16.62 1.53
CA VAL A 137 -0.57 -17.24 0.30
C VAL A 137 -1.09 -18.66 0.27
N TYR A 138 -1.84 -18.98 -0.79
CA TYR A 138 -2.45 -20.27 -1.01
C TYR A 138 -1.70 -21.07 -2.07
N GLU A 139 -1.61 -22.36 -1.82
CA GLU A 139 -1.29 -23.38 -2.81
C GLU A 139 -2.60 -24.09 -3.19
N LEU A 140 -2.89 -24.18 -4.49
CA LEU A 140 -3.99 -24.95 -5.05
C LEU A 140 -3.43 -26.17 -5.78
N ASP A 141 -3.79 -27.37 -5.35
CA ASP A 141 -3.46 -28.64 -6.02
C ASP A 141 -4.65 -29.08 -6.88
N HIS A 142 -4.55 -28.82 -8.19
CA HIS A 142 -5.61 -29.10 -9.18
C HIS A 142 -5.85 -30.60 -9.40
N ARG A 143 -4.91 -31.47 -9.03
CA ARG A 143 -5.09 -32.93 -9.17
C ARG A 143 -5.86 -33.50 -7.99
N LYS A 144 -5.61 -32.97 -6.80
CA LYS A 144 -6.29 -33.40 -5.58
C LYS A 144 -7.58 -32.64 -5.32
N GLY A 145 -7.77 -31.48 -5.93
CA GLY A 145 -8.87 -30.58 -5.63
C GLY A 145 -8.76 -30.05 -4.19
N THR A 146 -7.56 -29.65 -3.76
CA THR A 146 -7.33 -29.13 -2.40
C THR A 146 -6.66 -27.77 -2.45
N ALA A 147 -7.00 -26.87 -1.52
CA ALA A 147 -6.31 -25.60 -1.35
C ALA A 147 -5.89 -25.41 0.11
N LYS A 148 -4.67 -24.90 0.30
CA LYS A 148 -4.04 -24.72 1.62
C LYS A 148 -3.36 -23.37 1.73
N ALA A 149 -3.51 -22.66 2.85
CA ALA A 149 -2.74 -21.45 3.10
C ALA A 149 -1.32 -21.83 3.57
N ILE A 150 -0.37 -21.85 2.64
CA ILE A 150 1.02 -22.22 2.91
C ILE A 150 1.80 -21.13 3.65
N ARG A 151 1.32 -19.88 3.61
CA ARG A 151 1.84 -18.77 4.43
C ARG A 151 0.69 -17.91 4.93
N THR A 152 0.76 -17.51 6.21
CA THR A 152 -0.23 -16.68 6.88
C THR A 152 0.46 -15.67 7.77
N TYR A 153 0.14 -14.39 7.59
CA TYR A 153 0.66 -13.29 8.41
C TYR A 153 -0.52 -12.60 9.09
N ALA A 154 -0.62 -12.78 10.40
CA ALA A 154 -1.69 -12.14 11.19
C ALA A 154 -1.38 -10.65 11.40
N ALA A 155 -2.43 -9.83 11.38
CA ALA A 155 -2.26 -8.42 11.68
C ALA A 155 -1.71 -8.20 13.11
N PRO A 156 -0.71 -7.31 13.29
CA PRO A 156 -0.33 -6.85 14.62
C PRO A 156 -1.54 -6.29 15.37
N ASP A 157 -1.49 -6.32 16.70
CA ASP A 157 -2.51 -5.75 17.60
C ASP A 157 -3.95 -6.28 17.40
N GLY A 158 -4.12 -7.38 16.66
CA GLY A 158 -5.44 -7.93 16.35
C GLY A 158 -6.28 -7.06 15.42
N LEU A 159 -5.64 -6.27 14.55
CA LEU A 159 -6.36 -5.40 13.61
C LEU A 159 -7.32 -6.18 12.71
N SER A 160 -8.54 -5.65 12.59
CA SER A 160 -9.59 -6.17 11.70
C SER A 160 -10.00 -5.07 10.73
N ALA A 161 -9.67 -5.25 9.46
CA ALA A 161 -10.02 -4.33 8.39
C ALA A 161 -11.26 -4.84 7.66
N HIS A 162 -12.39 -4.14 7.79
CA HIS A 162 -13.66 -4.60 7.23
C HIS A 162 -13.79 -4.34 5.71
N THR A 163 -12.91 -3.50 5.16
CA THR A 163 -12.83 -3.17 3.74
C THR A 163 -11.37 -2.91 3.36
N GLN A 164 -11.09 -2.97 2.06
CA GLN A 164 -9.81 -2.56 1.49
C GLN A 164 -8.65 -3.48 1.95
N GLY A 165 -7.42 -3.08 1.67
CA GLY A 165 -6.22 -3.79 2.06
C GLY A 165 -5.53 -4.52 0.91
N SER A 166 -4.26 -4.84 1.11
CA SER A 166 -3.44 -5.45 0.07
C SER A 166 -2.23 -6.20 0.62
N VAL A 167 -2.00 -7.39 0.05
CA VAL A 167 -0.76 -8.17 0.18
C VAL A 167 0.19 -7.89 -0.98
N GLN A 168 1.45 -7.61 -0.68
CA GLN A 168 2.54 -7.55 -1.65
C GLN A 168 3.72 -8.43 -1.22
N ILE A 169 3.97 -9.51 -1.96
CA ILE A 169 5.21 -10.29 -1.84
C ILE A 169 6.33 -9.50 -2.54
N LEU A 170 7.39 -9.19 -1.81
CA LEU A 170 8.54 -8.43 -2.28
C LEU A 170 9.58 -9.35 -2.97
N PRO A 171 10.51 -8.82 -3.79
CA PRO A 171 11.53 -9.63 -4.48
C PRO A 171 12.45 -10.45 -3.56
N ASN A 172 12.59 -10.04 -2.29
CA ASN A 172 13.35 -10.75 -1.27
C ASN A 172 12.49 -11.73 -0.45
N GLU A 173 11.27 -12.02 -0.90
CA GLU A 173 10.27 -12.89 -0.23
C GLU A 173 9.73 -12.37 1.11
N ASN A 174 10.06 -11.13 1.50
CA ASN A 174 9.32 -10.42 2.53
C ASN A 174 7.90 -10.12 2.05
N VAL A 175 7.02 -9.82 3.00
CA VAL A 175 5.63 -9.51 2.72
C VAL A 175 5.31 -8.12 3.26
N PHE A 176 4.92 -7.22 2.37
CA PHE A 176 4.43 -5.89 2.70
C PHE A 176 2.91 -5.87 2.67
N GLU A 177 2.33 -5.46 3.79
CA GLU A 177 0.89 -5.45 4.04
C GLU A 177 0.38 -4.05 4.27
N ASN A 178 -0.78 -3.80 3.67
CA ASN A 178 -1.63 -2.66 3.99
C ASN A 178 -2.92 -3.17 4.60
N TRP A 179 -3.21 -2.72 5.81
CA TRP A 179 -4.38 -3.14 6.59
C TRP A 179 -5.63 -2.35 6.25
N GLY A 180 -5.75 -1.83 5.03
CA GLY A 180 -7.01 -1.31 4.49
C GLY A 180 -7.63 -0.20 5.35
N GLN A 181 -8.90 -0.39 5.66
CA GLN A 181 -9.65 0.47 6.56
C GLN A 181 -9.03 0.58 7.96
N ALA A 182 -8.27 -0.41 8.44
CA ALA A 182 -7.65 -0.32 9.78
C ALA A 182 -6.50 0.71 9.86
N GLY A 183 -6.08 1.28 8.73
CA GLY A 183 -5.20 2.45 8.72
C GLY A 183 -3.77 2.16 9.17
N ALA A 184 -3.23 0.99 8.82
CA ALA A 184 -1.87 0.61 9.18
C ALA A 184 -1.15 -0.11 8.04
N ILE A 185 0.17 -0.19 8.13
CA ILE A 185 1.03 -1.00 7.26
C ILE A 185 1.99 -1.85 8.08
N THR A 186 2.38 -3.00 7.55
CA THR A 186 3.37 -3.89 8.16
C THR A 186 4.27 -4.50 7.10
N GLU A 187 5.57 -4.61 7.38
CA GLU A 187 6.46 -5.50 6.66
C GLU A 187 6.82 -6.69 7.54
N PHE A 188 6.66 -7.89 6.99
CA PHE A 188 7.09 -9.14 7.59
C PHE A 188 8.28 -9.72 6.83
N ASP A 189 9.15 -10.44 7.53
CA ASP A 189 10.02 -11.40 6.88
C ASP A 189 9.24 -12.61 6.38
N TYR A 190 9.90 -13.50 5.62
CA TYR A 190 9.28 -14.71 5.09
C TYR A 190 8.57 -15.57 6.15
N ASN A 191 9.11 -15.65 7.37
CA ASN A 191 8.61 -16.50 8.46
C ASN A 191 7.54 -15.82 9.32
N GLY A 192 7.22 -14.56 9.03
CA GLY A 192 6.18 -13.80 9.73
C GLY A 192 6.68 -12.97 10.91
N LYS A 193 7.98 -12.75 11.04
CA LYS A 193 8.50 -11.76 11.98
C LYS A 193 8.20 -10.36 11.46
N VAL A 194 7.61 -9.51 12.30
CA VAL A 194 7.44 -8.08 12.00
C VAL A 194 8.80 -7.40 11.91
N LEU A 195 9.09 -6.79 10.76
CA LEU A 195 10.27 -5.98 10.49
C LEU A 195 9.97 -4.49 10.64
N PHE A 196 8.76 -4.08 10.25
CA PHE A 196 8.27 -2.72 10.34
C PHE A 196 6.77 -2.75 10.57
N HIS A 197 6.24 -1.90 11.44
CA HIS A 197 4.81 -1.69 11.60
C HIS A 197 4.55 -0.22 11.92
N SER A 198 3.55 0.36 11.28
CA SER A 198 3.15 1.75 11.54
C SER A 198 1.66 1.92 11.29
N TYR A 199 1.03 2.67 12.18
CA TYR A 199 -0.25 3.30 11.90
C TYR A 199 -0.02 4.49 10.96
N LEU A 200 -1.00 4.77 10.10
CA LEU A 200 -0.97 5.88 9.16
C LEU A 200 -1.44 7.20 9.79
N ASP A 201 -1.99 7.12 11.00
CA ASP A 201 -2.33 8.26 11.84
C ASP A 201 -2.14 7.89 13.32
N SER A 202 -2.27 8.87 14.20
CA SER A 202 -2.26 8.79 15.66
C SER A 202 -3.38 7.92 16.24
N ALA A 203 -4.45 7.64 15.49
CA ALA A 203 -5.56 6.81 15.92
C ALA A 203 -5.59 5.46 15.15
N PRO A 204 -5.66 4.30 15.85
CA PRO A 204 -5.79 2.99 15.23
C PRO A 204 -7.20 2.77 14.66
N TYR A 205 -7.40 1.63 13.98
CA TYR A 205 -8.71 1.14 13.50
C TYR A 205 -9.44 2.06 12.50
N GLY A 206 -8.71 2.94 11.82
CA GLY A 206 -9.26 3.78 10.76
C GLY A 206 -10.24 4.85 11.23
N VAL A 207 -10.03 5.39 12.44
CA VAL A 207 -10.83 6.49 12.99
C VAL A 207 -10.71 7.74 12.13
N ASP A 208 -9.49 8.13 11.80
CA ASP A 208 -9.21 9.38 11.06
C ASP A 208 -8.74 9.11 9.62
N VAL A 209 -7.96 8.04 9.41
CA VAL A 209 -7.37 7.73 8.11
C VAL A 209 -7.57 6.27 7.73
N GLN A 210 -7.87 6.05 6.44
CA GLN A 210 -7.96 4.73 5.83
C GLN A 210 -7.05 4.70 4.60
N SER A 211 -6.58 3.51 4.24
CA SER A 211 -5.78 3.33 3.04
C SER A 211 -6.39 2.24 2.17
N TYR A 212 -6.58 2.53 0.88
CA TYR A 212 -7.18 1.56 -0.03
C TYR A 212 -6.23 0.38 -0.30
N ARG A 213 -4.97 0.70 -0.61
CA ARG A 213 -3.86 -0.24 -0.80
C ARG A 213 -2.56 0.48 -0.46
N GLY A 214 -1.53 -0.30 -0.14
CA GLY A 214 -0.17 0.19 0.05
C GLY A 214 0.82 -0.71 -0.66
N PHE A 215 1.89 -0.12 -1.19
CA PHE A 215 2.94 -0.85 -1.89
C PHE A 215 4.31 -0.28 -1.55
N ARG A 216 5.29 -1.16 -1.50
CA ARG A 216 6.71 -0.84 -1.37
C ARG A 216 7.40 -1.12 -2.70
N TYR A 217 8.06 -0.10 -3.22
CA TYR A 217 8.90 -0.18 -4.41
C TYR A 217 10.20 0.57 -4.17
N ASN A 218 11.25 0.14 -4.87
CA ASN A 218 12.40 1.00 -5.06
C ASN A 218 11.95 2.16 -5.95
N TRP A 219 12.18 3.39 -5.50
CA TRP A 219 11.88 4.57 -6.28
C TRP A 219 13.03 5.57 -6.12
N THR A 220 13.38 6.22 -7.22
CA THR A 220 14.35 7.31 -7.22
C THR A 220 13.59 8.60 -7.46
N GLY A 221 13.54 9.43 -6.43
CA GLY A 221 12.90 10.71 -6.45
C GLY A 221 13.78 11.78 -7.08
N ARG A 222 13.23 12.47 -8.08
CA ARG A 222 13.84 13.62 -8.75
C ARG A 222 12.79 14.73 -8.86
N PRO A 223 12.59 15.53 -7.80
CA PRO A 223 11.58 16.58 -7.83
C PRO A 223 11.90 17.61 -8.91
N ALA A 224 10.86 18.22 -9.48
CA ALA A 224 10.99 19.31 -10.44
C ALA A 224 11.07 20.68 -9.76
N GLU A 225 10.65 20.76 -8.49
CA GLU A 225 10.83 21.96 -7.67
C GLU A 225 12.26 22.02 -7.14
N GLU A 226 12.77 23.23 -6.93
CA GLU A 226 14.05 23.44 -6.24
C GLU A 226 13.89 23.10 -4.74
N PRO A 227 14.97 22.74 -4.03
CA PRO A 227 14.94 22.56 -2.59
C PRO A 227 14.43 23.80 -1.85
N ALA A 228 13.68 23.58 -0.77
CA ALA A 228 13.22 24.64 0.12
C ALA A 228 14.27 24.89 1.22
N VAL A 229 14.51 26.16 1.53
CA VAL A 229 15.40 26.57 2.62
C VAL A 229 14.76 27.66 3.46
N ALA A 230 14.97 27.58 4.77
CA ALA A 230 14.68 28.64 5.72
C ALA A 230 15.94 28.95 6.51
N ALA A 231 16.28 30.23 6.61
CA ALA A 231 17.44 30.69 7.36
C ALA A 231 17.03 31.74 8.39
N LEU A 232 17.47 31.54 9.64
CA LEU A 232 17.13 32.37 10.79
C LEU A 232 18.41 32.82 11.48
N GLN A 233 18.46 34.06 11.97
CA GLN A 233 19.51 34.43 12.92
C GLN A 233 19.45 33.51 14.14
N SER A 234 20.59 32.91 14.49
CA SER A 234 20.61 32.03 15.66
C SER A 234 20.33 32.83 16.93
N ARG A 235 19.41 32.33 17.76
CA ARG A 235 19.09 32.92 19.06
C ARG A 235 20.06 32.51 20.17
N LYS A 236 20.89 31.49 19.91
CA LYS A 236 21.76 30.86 20.91
C LYS A 236 23.22 31.33 20.78
N HIS A 237 23.65 31.72 19.59
CA HIS A 237 25.00 32.20 19.30
C HIS A 237 24.96 33.22 18.16
N GLY A 238 26.08 33.91 17.92
CA GLY A 238 26.24 34.66 16.67
C GLY A 238 26.24 33.72 15.46
N GLY A 239 25.56 34.10 14.38
CA GLY A 239 25.49 33.33 13.13
C GLY A 239 24.07 32.97 12.71
N VAL A 240 23.94 31.90 11.93
CA VAL A 240 22.70 31.51 11.24
C VAL A 240 22.35 30.04 11.48
N ASP A 241 21.07 29.79 11.71
CA ASP A 241 20.44 28.49 11.79
C ASP A 241 19.66 28.26 10.48
N VAL A 242 19.94 27.15 9.78
CA VAL A 242 19.41 26.85 8.45
C VAL A 242 18.67 25.51 8.48
N TYR A 243 17.50 25.50 7.87
CA TYR A 243 16.67 24.32 7.67
C TYR A 243 16.49 24.13 6.17
N VAL A 244 16.80 22.94 5.66
CA VAL A 244 16.67 22.63 4.24
C VAL A 244 15.90 21.33 4.06
N SER A 245 14.97 21.30 3.11
CA SER A 245 14.19 20.12 2.77
C SER A 245 13.94 20.07 1.27
N TRP A 246 13.80 18.86 0.73
CA TRP A 246 13.46 18.67 -0.68
C TRP A 246 12.44 17.56 -0.82
N ASN A 247 11.19 17.95 -1.01
CA ASN A 247 10.09 17.02 -0.99
C ASN A 247 10.12 16.10 -2.21
N GLY A 248 10.14 14.80 -1.95
CA GLY A 248 10.20 13.79 -3.00
C GLY A 248 11.59 13.51 -3.55
N ASP A 249 12.67 14.13 -3.04
CA ASP A 249 14.04 13.75 -3.41
C ASP A 249 14.53 12.55 -2.60
N THR A 250 15.24 11.64 -3.26
CA THR A 250 15.89 10.48 -2.63
C THR A 250 17.38 10.37 -2.94
N GLU A 251 17.95 11.27 -3.73
CA GLU A 251 19.35 11.17 -4.16
C GLU A 251 20.31 12.01 -3.34
N THR A 252 19.82 13.08 -2.69
CA THR A 252 20.68 13.94 -1.88
C THR A 252 21.23 13.16 -0.70
N THR A 253 22.56 13.12 -0.59
CA THR A 253 23.31 12.54 0.53
C THR A 253 23.84 13.63 1.47
N ALA A 254 24.12 14.83 0.95
CA ALA A 254 24.64 15.94 1.74
C ALA A 254 24.13 17.30 1.22
N TRP A 255 24.18 18.31 2.09
CA TRP A 255 23.85 19.70 1.79
C TRP A 255 25.06 20.59 1.96
N ARG A 256 25.34 21.41 0.95
CA ARG A 256 26.38 22.45 0.97
C ARG A 256 25.76 23.81 1.15
N PHE A 257 26.25 24.61 2.08
CA PHE A 257 25.67 25.90 2.41
C PHE A 257 26.61 27.05 2.08
N TYR A 258 26.00 28.12 1.57
CA TYR A 258 26.68 29.34 1.20
C TYR A 258 25.90 30.56 1.71
N ALA A 259 26.62 31.60 2.11
CA ALA A 259 26.07 32.92 2.39
C ALA A 259 26.48 33.92 1.32
N GLN A 260 25.58 34.79 0.94
CA GLN A 260 25.79 35.80 -0.08
C GLN A 260 25.04 37.08 0.30
N SER A 261 25.53 38.25 -0.11
CA SER A 261 24.72 39.47 -0.07
C SER A 261 23.78 39.51 -1.26
N ASP A 262 22.53 39.92 -1.06
CA ASP A 262 21.52 39.96 -2.12
C ASP A 262 22.01 40.75 -3.35
N GLY A 263 21.84 40.17 -4.53
CA GLY A 263 22.35 40.71 -5.81
C GLY A 263 23.87 40.59 -6.04
N SER A 264 24.65 40.04 -5.11
CA SER A 264 26.07 39.72 -5.35
C SER A 264 26.21 38.48 -6.25
N GLU A 265 27.33 38.35 -6.96
CA GLU A 265 27.70 37.12 -7.68
C GLU A 265 28.61 36.21 -6.84
N THR A 266 29.18 36.73 -5.74
CA THR A 266 30.10 35.98 -4.89
C THR A 266 29.34 35.36 -3.72
N ALA A 267 29.46 34.03 -3.57
CA ALA A 267 28.92 33.27 -2.45
C ALA A 267 30.06 32.74 -1.57
N HIS A 268 29.92 32.88 -0.26
CA HIS A 268 30.89 32.45 0.74
C HIS A 268 30.49 31.09 1.31
N TRP A 269 31.43 30.15 1.25
CA TRP A 269 31.26 28.82 1.83
C TRP A 269 31.01 28.88 3.35
N LEU A 270 29.96 28.20 3.81
CA LEU A 270 29.66 28.02 5.24
C LEU A 270 30.05 26.63 5.74
N GLY A 271 29.72 25.60 4.96
CA GLY A 271 30.00 24.22 5.33
C GLY A 271 29.13 23.20 4.60
N GLU A 272 29.40 21.94 4.89
CA GLU A 272 28.65 20.78 4.39
C GLU A 272 28.12 19.99 5.59
N VAL A 273 26.91 19.46 5.47
CA VAL A 273 26.33 18.52 6.45
C VAL A 273 25.68 17.36 5.72
N ASP A 274 25.73 16.17 6.33
CA ASP A 274 25.01 15.01 5.83
C ASP A 274 23.49 15.27 5.88
N ARG A 275 22.75 14.76 4.91
CA ARG A 275 21.29 14.80 4.93
C ARG A 275 20.77 14.00 6.12
N ASP A 276 19.91 14.64 6.91
CA ASP A 276 19.16 14.00 7.99
C ASP A 276 17.66 14.05 7.67
N GLY A 277 17.07 12.88 7.44
CA GLY A 277 15.63 12.73 7.19
C GLY A 277 15.03 13.56 6.04
N PHE A 278 13.81 14.06 6.26
CA PHE A 278 13.10 14.95 5.34
C PHE A 278 13.62 16.39 5.39
N GLU A 279 13.86 16.92 6.60
CA GLU A 279 14.39 18.26 6.84
C GLU A 279 15.72 18.16 7.60
N THR A 280 16.76 18.74 7.02
CA THR A 280 18.10 18.77 7.60
C THR A 280 18.36 20.14 8.23
N PHE A 281 18.86 20.11 9.47
CA PHE A 281 19.25 21.31 10.22
C PHE A 281 20.77 21.51 10.17
N ALA A 282 21.21 22.73 9.88
CA ALA A 282 22.59 23.15 9.95
C ALA A 282 22.73 24.46 10.72
N SER A 283 23.83 24.64 11.44
CA SER A 283 24.09 25.83 12.24
C SER A 283 25.51 26.32 12.03
N PHE A 284 25.66 27.58 11.64
CA PHE A 284 26.94 28.18 11.29
C PHE A 284 27.23 29.37 12.21
N ARG A 285 28.36 29.30 12.92
CA ARG A 285 28.82 30.34 13.85
C ARG A 285 29.69 31.36 13.14
N ASP A 286 29.82 32.54 13.76
CA ASP A 286 30.72 33.61 13.32
C ASP A 286 30.45 34.12 11.88
N VAL A 287 29.22 33.87 11.38
CA VAL A 287 28.72 34.42 10.12
C VAL A 287 28.14 35.81 10.39
N SER A 288 28.70 36.83 9.75
CA SER A 288 28.14 38.19 9.79
C SER A 288 26.91 38.24 8.89
N ILE A 289 25.73 38.29 9.52
CA ILE A 289 24.43 38.38 8.84
C ILE A 289 23.84 39.78 9.01
N ASN A 290 23.26 40.29 7.94
CA ASN A 290 22.51 41.54 7.87
C ASN A 290 21.21 41.33 7.06
N GLU A 291 20.43 42.39 6.89
CA GLU A 291 19.14 42.35 6.18
C GLU A 291 19.24 41.91 4.71
N ASP A 292 20.42 42.08 4.08
CA ASP A 292 20.67 41.67 2.70
C ASP A 292 21.30 40.26 2.62
N THR A 293 21.50 39.57 3.73
CA THR A 293 22.14 38.25 3.67
C THR A 293 21.16 37.20 3.20
N VAL A 294 21.53 36.50 2.12
CA VAL A 294 20.82 35.34 1.59
C VAL A 294 21.61 34.06 1.83
N ILE A 295 20.88 32.96 2.06
CA ILE A 295 21.43 31.61 2.15
C ILE A 295 21.06 30.82 0.90
N ILE A 296 22.01 30.03 0.43
CA ILE A 296 21.84 29.05 -0.65
C ILE A 296 22.25 27.68 -0.09
N ALA A 297 21.44 26.66 -0.34
CA ALA A 297 21.83 25.27 -0.12
C ALA A 297 21.90 24.52 -1.45
N GLU A 298 22.99 23.78 -1.67
CA GLU A 298 23.12 22.86 -2.80
C GLU A 298 22.92 21.43 -2.32
N ALA A 299 22.07 20.69 -3.05
CA ALA A 299 21.86 19.27 -2.82
C ALA A 299 22.95 18.47 -3.54
N VAL A 300 23.69 17.65 -2.80
CA VAL A 300 24.80 16.86 -3.32
C VAL A 300 24.47 15.38 -3.22
N ALA A 301 24.65 14.66 -4.33
CA ALA A 301 24.56 13.21 -4.39
C ALA A 301 25.92 12.54 -4.20
N GLU A 302 25.91 11.21 -4.11
CA GLU A 302 27.12 10.39 -4.09
C GLU A 302 28.08 10.73 -5.24
N GLY A 303 29.38 10.80 -4.94
CA GLY A 303 30.42 11.18 -5.90
C GLY A 303 30.54 12.69 -6.14
N ASP A 304 30.14 13.53 -5.18
CA ASP A 304 30.26 15.00 -5.20
C ASP A 304 29.48 15.71 -6.32
N ARG A 305 28.47 15.03 -6.88
CA ARG A 305 27.64 15.59 -7.95
C ARG A 305 26.55 16.49 -7.37
N VAL A 306 26.58 17.77 -7.74
CA VAL A 306 25.49 18.71 -7.42
C VAL A 306 24.25 18.33 -8.24
N LEU A 307 23.13 18.16 -7.55
CA LEU A 307 21.83 17.83 -8.13
C LEU A 307 21.06 19.09 -8.53
N ASP A 308 20.90 19.99 -7.55
CA ASP A 308 20.20 21.26 -7.68
C ASP A 308 20.58 22.17 -6.51
N LYS A 309 20.06 23.40 -6.50
CA LYS A 309 20.23 24.36 -5.42
C LYS A 309 18.95 25.11 -5.13
N THR A 310 18.82 25.58 -3.90
CA THR A 310 17.69 26.41 -3.49
C THR A 310 17.66 27.72 -4.28
N LYS A 311 16.49 28.37 -4.35
CA LYS A 311 16.47 29.83 -4.55
C LYS A 311 17.22 30.50 -3.39
N VAL A 312 17.68 31.73 -3.62
CA VAL A 312 18.18 32.58 -2.55
C VAL A 312 17.07 32.83 -1.53
N PHE A 313 17.38 32.66 -0.26
CA PHE A 313 16.44 32.93 0.83
C PHE A 313 17.04 33.96 1.80
N LEU A 314 16.34 35.07 1.99
CA LEU A 314 16.75 36.12 2.92
C LEU A 314 16.70 35.60 4.36
N VAL A 315 17.77 35.83 5.11
CA VAL A 315 17.82 35.46 6.52
C VAL A 315 16.75 36.26 7.28
N SER A 316 15.85 35.56 7.97
CA SER A 316 14.89 36.22 8.85
C SER A 316 15.61 36.72 10.09
N LEU A 317 15.63 38.04 10.26
CA LEU A 317 16.06 38.70 11.48
C LEU A 317 14.90 38.70 12.51
N PRO A 318 15.19 38.67 13.82
CA PRO A 318 14.16 38.68 14.86
C PRO A 318 13.30 39.94 14.86
#